data_AF-A0A924JIF1-F1
#
_entry.id   AF-A0A924JIF1-F1
#
_cell.length_a   1.000
_cell.length_b   1.000
_cell.length_c   1.000
_cell.angle_alpha   90.00
_cell.angle_beta   90.00
_cell.angle_gamma   90.00
#
_symmetry.space_group_name_H-M   'P 1'
#
loop_
_entity.id
_entity.type
_entity.pdbx_description
1 polymer ?
#
loop_
_entity_poly.entity_id
_entity_poly.type
_entity_poly.pdbx_seq_one_letter_code
_entity_poly.pdbx_strand_id
1 'polypeptide(L)'
;MYSMDEGYSDLISRVDKSTTLSARASRRAEAYLSAAFQLAAEVTDAGNVKYLAQAADSRKDYEGIMAQVVRNMPENASILEPLLSNYAQSFVACDPAIKYAASTSTPEQNFKAAARLKAECVPLIEAAIASHAKVNDSLIADAARISDVLTARANSAISGVTAATAAGLLVSLALALWIGTAGLSRPISELKTVMEALARKNFAIEVPSIDRRDEIGDMARTVEVFKSSGLAVERMTSEQQATERRTAAERKAEMLRLASDFEGAVGEIIETVSAASTELEASADTLSATAARAQQTTSLVAAASEEASANVQSVASATEEMASSVNEISRQVQESSRIAQ
;
A
#
# COMPACT_ATOMS: atom_id res chain seq x y z
N MET A 1 10.04 40.66 1.59
CA MET A 1 11.37 40.65 2.25
C MET A 1 12.17 41.91 1.93
N TYR A 2 12.25 42.32 0.65
CA TYR A 2 12.93 43.54 0.20
C TYR A 2 12.53 44.83 0.96
N SER A 3 11.22 45.04 1.16
CA SER A 3 10.70 46.24 1.85
C SER A 3 10.97 46.33 3.36
N MET A 4 11.34 45.22 4.01
CA MET A 4 11.68 45.23 5.45
C MET A 4 13.15 45.58 5.67
N ASP A 5 14.02 45.01 4.84
CA ASP A 5 15.45 45.29 4.87
C ASP A 5 15.73 46.75 4.54
N GLU A 6 15.05 47.30 3.51
CA GLU A 6 15.08 48.72 3.20
C GLU A 6 14.61 49.59 4.39
N GLY A 7 13.55 49.15 5.10
CA GLY A 7 13.02 49.87 6.26
C GLY A 7 14.00 49.93 7.44
N TYR A 8 14.63 48.81 7.79
CA TYR A 8 15.65 48.78 8.86
C TYR A 8 16.94 49.50 8.43
N SER A 9 17.33 49.37 7.16
CA SER A 9 18.49 50.07 6.61
C SER A 9 18.28 51.59 6.63
N ASP A 10 17.10 52.09 6.28
CA ASP A 10 16.76 53.51 6.35
C ASP A 10 16.74 54.01 7.81
N LEU A 11 16.15 53.25 8.73
CA LEU A 11 16.13 53.57 10.16
C LEU A 11 17.54 53.77 10.71
N ILE A 12 18.46 52.83 10.44
CA ILE A 12 19.83 52.88 10.96
C ILE A 12 20.68 53.95 10.25
N SER A 13 20.62 54.00 8.93
CA SER A 13 21.54 54.82 8.13
C SER A 13 21.14 56.29 8.06
N ARG A 14 19.84 56.58 8.11
CA ARG A 14 19.28 57.93 7.97
C ARG A 14 18.70 58.44 9.27
N VAL A 15 17.72 57.75 9.86
CA VAL A 15 16.95 58.25 11.02
C VAL A 15 17.80 58.31 12.28
N ASP A 16 18.34 57.19 12.77
CA ASP A 16 19.15 57.13 14.00
C ASP A 16 20.40 58.00 13.92
N LYS A 17 21.04 58.01 12.74
CA LYS A 17 22.19 58.86 12.46
C LYS A 17 21.83 60.34 12.56
N SER A 18 20.67 60.74 12.05
CA SER A 18 20.20 62.13 12.09
C SER A 18 19.74 62.54 13.49
N THR A 19 19.11 61.65 14.25
CA THR A 19 18.81 61.85 15.68
C THR A 19 20.09 62.07 16.49
N THR A 20 21.14 61.29 16.23
CA THR A 20 22.46 61.47 16.87
C THR A 20 23.12 62.79 16.47
N LEU A 21 22.99 63.19 15.20
CA LEU A 21 23.48 64.48 14.71
C LEU A 21 22.73 65.65 15.40
N SER A 22 21.41 65.55 15.58
CA SER A 22 20.61 66.53 16.32
C SER A 22 21.11 66.69 17.76
N ALA A 23 21.31 65.58 18.48
CA ALA A 23 21.90 65.62 19.82
C ALA A 23 23.31 66.24 19.85
N ARG A 24 24.13 66.00 18.81
CA ARG A 24 25.45 66.62 18.65
C ARG A 24 25.34 68.13 18.40
N ALA A 25 24.36 68.59 17.63
CA ALA A 25 24.09 70.00 17.43
C ALA A 25 23.76 70.69 18.76
N SER A 26 22.93 70.09 19.61
CA SER A 26 22.63 70.64 20.94
C SER A 26 23.90 70.92 21.76
N ARG A 27 24.89 70.00 21.73
CA ARG A 27 26.19 70.21 22.40
C ARG A 27 27.00 71.36 21.79
N ARG A 28 26.85 71.64 20.49
CA ARG A 28 27.50 72.80 19.85
C ARG A 28 26.89 74.11 20.31
N ALA A 29 25.58 74.15 20.57
CA ALA A 29 24.95 75.33 21.18
C ALA A 29 25.41 75.57 22.63
N GLU A 30 25.62 74.51 23.42
CA GLU A 30 26.23 74.63 24.75
C GLU A 30 27.69 75.12 24.67
N ALA A 31 28.47 74.60 23.71
CA ALA A 31 29.83 75.05 23.46
C ALA A 31 29.89 76.54 23.04
N TYR A 32 28.91 77.01 22.27
CA TYR A 32 28.75 78.43 21.92
C TYR A 32 28.58 79.30 23.16
N LEU A 33 27.65 78.94 24.06
CA LEU A 33 27.42 79.69 25.29
C LEU A 33 28.64 79.65 26.22
N SER A 34 29.27 78.49 26.35
CA SER A 34 30.50 78.31 27.13
C SER A 34 31.64 79.19 26.59
N ALA A 35 31.86 79.22 25.28
CA ALA A 35 32.86 80.06 24.65
C ALA A 35 32.58 81.56 24.86
N ALA A 36 31.29 81.97 24.83
CA ALA A 36 30.90 83.35 25.12
C ALA A 36 31.23 83.76 26.56
N PHE A 37 31.02 82.88 27.54
CA PHE A 37 31.40 83.15 28.93
C PHE A 37 32.92 83.10 29.16
N GLN A 38 33.64 82.21 28.48
CA GLN A 38 35.11 82.17 28.49
C GLN A 38 35.69 83.47 27.91
N LEU A 39 35.09 83.97 26.82
CA LEU A 39 35.42 85.27 26.23
C LEU A 39 35.22 86.41 27.24
N ALA A 40 34.10 86.43 27.96
CA ALA A 40 33.85 87.45 28.97
C ALA A 40 34.77 87.37 30.20
N ALA A 41 35.46 86.25 30.42
CA ALA A 41 36.42 86.07 31.52
C ALA A 41 37.88 86.33 31.09
N GLU A 42 38.14 86.49 29.79
CA GLU A 42 39.48 86.59 29.23
C GLU A 42 40.02 88.02 29.27
N VAL A 43 41.30 88.16 29.60
CA VAL A 43 41.96 89.47 29.80
C VAL A 43 43.03 89.75 28.75
N THR A 44 43.33 88.78 27.89
CA THR A 44 44.33 88.88 26.83
C THR A 44 43.68 89.02 25.47
N ASP A 45 44.24 89.87 24.61
CA ASP A 45 43.73 90.05 23.23
C ASP A 45 43.79 88.74 22.43
N ALA A 46 44.85 87.94 22.63
CA ALA A 46 45.00 86.63 21.99
C ALA A 46 43.90 85.65 22.43
N GLY A 47 43.55 85.64 23.72
CA GLY A 47 42.45 84.83 24.22
C GLY A 47 41.09 85.34 23.73
N ASN A 48 40.89 86.66 23.65
CA ASN A 48 39.66 87.26 23.12
C ASN A 48 39.42 86.85 21.66
N VAL A 49 40.45 86.91 20.83
CA VAL A 49 40.40 86.42 19.44
C VAL A 49 40.06 84.93 19.40
N LYS A 50 40.70 84.12 20.25
CA LYS A 50 40.47 82.67 20.31
C LYS A 50 39.02 82.32 20.67
N TYR A 51 38.49 82.88 21.77
CA TYR A 51 37.14 82.51 22.23
C TYR A 51 36.03 83.13 21.38
N LEU A 52 36.27 84.29 20.76
CA LEU A 52 35.37 84.84 19.75
C LEU A 52 35.29 83.92 18.53
N ALA A 53 36.44 83.44 18.03
CA ALA A 53 36.48 82.47 16.94
C ALA A 53 35.78 81.15 17.34
N GLN A 54 36.03 80.64 18.55
CA GLN A 54 35.40 79.42 19.05
C GLN A 54 33.87 79.54 19.18
N ALA A 55 33.35 80.70 19.59
CA ALA A 55 31.92 80.96 19.59
C ALA A 55 31.37 80.97 18.15
N ALA A 56 32.01 81.70 17.23
CA ALA A 56 31.60 81.73 15.82
C ALA A 56 31.61 80.34 15.17
N ASP A 57 32.65 79.54 15.41
CA ASP A 57 32.77 78.17 14.91
C ASP A 57 31.70 77.25 15.51
N SER A 58 31.39 77.39 16.81
CA SER A 58 30.35 76.59 17.46
C SER A 58 28.95 76.88 16.88
N ARG A 59 28.66 78.16 16.58
CA ARG A 59 27.43 78.57 15.88
C ARG A 59 27.38 77.97 14.48
N LYS A 60 28.46 78.10 13.70
CA LYS A 60 28.55 77.54 12.35
C LYS A 60 28.39 76.02 12.32
N ASP A 61 29.01 75.32 13.27
CA ASP A 61 28.88 73.87 13.44
C ASP A 61 27.43 73.49 13.76
N TYR A 62 26.76 74.22 14.66
CA TYR A 62 25.34 74.01 14.97
C TYR A 62 24.48 74.14 13.69
N GLU A 63 24.61 75.26 12.98
CA GLU A 63 23.82 75.56 11.78
C GLU A 63 24.08 74.51 10.69
N GLY A 64 25.34 74.13 10.47
CA GLY A 64 25.74 73.13 9.48
C GLY A 64 25.26 71.71 9.79
N ILE A 65 25.26 71.31 11.07
CA ILE A 65 24.72 70.01 11.50
C ILE A 65 23.20 70.00 11.36
N MET A 66 22.51 71.03 11.85
CA MET A 66 21.03 71.05 11.77
C MET A 66 20.52 71.14 10.33
N ALA A 67 21.24 71.82 9.44
CA ALA A 67 20.92 71.80 8.02
C ALA A 67 21.02 70.38 7.41
N GLN A 68 21.96 69.54 7.90
CA GLN A 68 22.01 68.12 7.51
C GLN A 68 20.83 67.34 8.09
N VAL A 69 20.48 67.56 9.36
CA VAL A 69 19.34 66.89 10.01
C VAL A 69 18.04 67.15 9.26
N VAL A 70 17.76 68.41 8.91
CA VAL A 70 16.54 68.78 8.15
C VAL A 70 16.53 68.14 6.75
N ARG A 71 17.67 68.08 6.06
CA ARG A 71 17.74 67.42 4.74
C ARG A 71 17.52 65.92 4.83
N ASN A 72 17.99 65.28 5.89
CA ASN A 72 17.87 63.84 6.07
C ASN A 72 16.49 63.42 6.58
N MET A 73 15.79 64.30 7.30
CA MET A 73 14.48 64.03 7.93
C MET A 73 13.43 65.07 7.52
N PRO A 74 13.10 65.21 6.22
CA PRO A 74 12.08 66.15 5.76
C PRO A 74 10.71 65.88 6.39
N GLU A 75 10.40 64.64 6.76
CA GLU A 75 9.18 64.26 7.47
C GLU A 75 9.03 64.92 8.85
N ASN A 76 10.13 65.36 9.47
CA ASN A 76 10.15 66.03 10.77
C ASN A 76 10.32 67.55 10.65
N ALA A 77 10.16 68.14 9.46
CA ALA A 77 10.32 69.58 9.25
C ALA A 77 9.46 70.42 10.21
N SER A 78 8.23 70.00 10.50
CA SER A 78 7.30 70.71 11.39
C SER A 78 7.79 70.89 12.83
N ILE A 79 8.65 69.98 13.32
CA ILE A 79 9.27 70.08 14.66
C ILE A 79 10.68 70.68 14.62
N LEU A 80 11.38 70.57 13.48
CA LEU A 80 12.74 71.07 13.30
C LEU A 80 12.79 72.57 12.94
N GLU A 81 11.84 73.07 12.15
CA GLU A 81 11.81 74.47 11.72
C GLU A 81 11.62 75.47 12.88
N PRO A 82 10.70 75.25 13.84
CA PRO A 82 10.57 76.13 15.00
C PRO A 82 11.85 76.14 15.86
N LEU A 83 12.50 74.99 15.99
CA LEU A 83 13.76 74.86 16.72
C LEU A 83 14.87 75.70 16.09
N LEU A 84 15.02 75.58 14.76
CA LEU A 84 16.00 76.37 14.00
C LEU A 84 15.74 77.88 14.13
N SER A 85 14.48 78.30 14.05
CA SER A 85 14.09 79.70 14.23
C SER A 85 14.45 80.21 15.63
N ASN A 86 14.16 79.42 16.68
CA ASN A 86 14.49 79.78 18.06
C ASN A 86 16.00 79.96 18.27
N TYR A 87 16.83 79.07 17.74
CA TYR A 87 18.28 79.21 17.84
C TYR A 87 18.83 80.37 17.01
N ALA A 88 18.31 80.59 15.79
CA ALA A 88 18.72 81.73 14.97
C ALA A 88 18.45 83.07 15.68
N GLN A 89 17.27 83.21 16.29
CA GLN A 89 16.92 84.38 17.10
C GLN A 89 17.81 84.52 18.33
N SER A 90 18.09 83.41 19.01
CA SER A 90 18.96 83.39 20.19
C SER A 90 20.38 83.83 19.85
N PHE A 91 20.98 83.32 18.78
CA PHE A 91 22.32 83.70 18.35
C PHE A 91 22.40 85.19 17.99
N VAL A 92 21.42 85.72 17.25
CA VAL A 92 21.36 87.15 16.91
C VAL A 92 21.22 88.02 18.17
N ALA A 93 20.44 87.59 19.15
CA ALA A 93 20.29 88.31 20.41
C ALA A 93 21.55 88.30 21.28
N CYS A 94 22.38 87.26 21.19
CA CYS A 94 23.67 87.17 21.90
C CYS A 94 24.79 88.00 21.25
N ASP A 95 24.70 88.29 19.95
CA ASP A 95 25.76 88.97 19.18
C ASP A 95 26.24 90.30 19.79
N PRO A 96 25.37 91.21 20.29
CA PRO A 96 25.81 92.46 20.91
C PRO A 96 26.63 92.27 22.20
N ALA A 97 26.24 91.31 23.04
CA ALA A 97 26.93 90.99 24.29
C ALA A 97 28.29 90.31 24.01
N ILE A 98 28.35 89.41 23.02
CA ILE A 98 29.60 88.75 22.58
C ILE A 98 30.57 89.76 21.96
N LYS A 99 30.09 90.66 21.10
CA LYS A 99 30.94 91.73 20.52
C LYS A 99 31.48 92.66 21.60
N TYR A 100 30.67 92.98 22.61
CA TYR A 100 31.13 93.75 23.75
C TYR A 100 32.22 92.99 24.52
N ALA A 101 32.00 91.72 24.87
CA ALA A 101 32.99 90.88 25.55
C ALA A 101 34.32 90.77 24.77
N ALA A 102 34.29 90.72 23.44
CA ALA A 102 35.50 90.67 22.61
C ALA A 102 36.33 91.97 22.62
N SER A 103 35.71 93.10 23.00
CA SER A 103 36.35 94.41 23.00
C SER A 103 36.91 94.82 24.37
N THR A 104 36.78 93.97 25.39
CA THR A 104 37.12 94.28 26.77
C THR A 104 38.37 93.53 27.22
N SER A 105 39.26 94.22 27.94
CA SER A 105 40.51 93.64 28.46
C SER A 105 40.73 93.95 29.94
N THR A 106 39.74 94.53 30.62
CA THR A 106 39.82 94.88 32.05
C THR A 106 38.82 94.07 32.88
N PRO A 107 39.16 93.70 34.13
CA PRO A 107 38.25 92.93 34.99
C PRO A 107 36.86 93.54 35.20
N GLU A 108 36.77 94.87 35.31
CA GLU A 108 35.49 95.58 35.47
C GLU A 108 34.60 95.46 34.22
N GLN A 109 35.19 95.66 33.04
CA GLN A 109 34.45 95.54 31.78
C GLN A 109 34.07 94.09 31.49
N ASN A 110 34.94 93.14 31.82
CA ASN A 110 34.68 91.70 31.72
C ASN A 110 33.52 91.26 32.62
N PHE A 111 33.46 91.77 33.85
CA PHE A 111 32.31 91.55 34.73
C PHE A 111 31.00 92.10 34.13
N LYS A 112 31.05 93.30 33.54
CA LYS A 112 29.89 93.88 32.83
C LYS A 112 29.50 93.05 31.60
N ALA A 113 30.47 92.52 30.86
CA ALA A 113 30.23 91.64 29.71
C ALA A 113 29.55 90.33 30.13
N ALA A 114 30.02 89.70 31.21
CA ALA A 114 29.39 88.51 31.78
C ALA A 114 27.96 88.79 32.27
N ALA A 115 27.71 89.95 32.89
CA ALA A 115 26.38 90.37 33.31
C ALA A 115 25.43 90.55 32.11
N ARG A 116 25.91 91.14 31.01
CA ARG A 116 25.14 91.29 29.77
C ARG A 116 24.84 89.94 29.12
N LEU A 117 25.81 89.03 29.02
CA LEU A 117 25.58 87.67 28.51
C LEU A 117 24.54 86.94 29.34
N LYS A 118 24.60 87.06 30.67
CA LYS A 118 23.60 86.46 31.57
C LYS A 118 22.19 87.00 31.35
N ALA A 119 22.04 88.30 31.12
CA ALA A 119 20.73 88.93 30.93
C ALA A 119 20.17 88.77 29.51
N GLU A 120 21.01 88.94 28.49
CA GLU A 120 20.62 89.03 27.08
C GLU A 120 20.65 87.66 26.37
N CYS A 121 21.57 86.75 26.75
CA CYS A 121 21.83 85.51 26.00
C CYS A 121 21.30 84.24 26.70
N VAL A 122 21.56 84.09 28.00
CA VAL A 122 21.22 82.86 28.76
C VAL A 122 19.74 82.47 28.65
N PRO A 123 18.73 83.32 28.92
CA PRO A 123 17.34 82.88 28.92
C PRO A 123 16.87 82.38 27.55
N LEU A 124 17.40 82.95 26.46
CA LEU A 124 17.06 82.55 25.10
C LEU A 124 17.71 81.21 24.74
N ILE A 125 18.99 81.04 25.05
CA ILE A 125 19.71 79.79 24.78
C ILE A 125 19.19 78.64 25.65
N GLU A 126 18.88 78.87 26.93
CA GLU A 126 18.27 77.85 27.80
C GLU A 126 16.90 77.42 27.28
N ALA A 127 16.05 78.36 26.85
CA ALA A 127 14.78 78.04 26.23
C ALA A 127 14.95 77.25 24.92
N ALA A 128 15.93 77.61 24.09
CA ALA A 128 16.25 76.91 22.86
C ALA A 128 16.77 75.48 23.13
N ILE A 129 17.64 75.29 24.12
CA ILE A 129 18.15 73.97 24.54
C ILE A 129 17.00 73.11 25.08
N ALA A 130 16.11 73.67 25.90
CA ALA A 130 14.93 72.95 26.39
C ALA A 130 13.99 72.54 25.24
N SER A 131 13.81 73.41 24.24
CA SER A 131 13.07 73.07 23.01
C SER A 131 13.77 71.98 22.21
N HIS A 132 15.11 72.01 22.15
CA HIS A 132 15.91 71.00 21.45
C HIS A 132 15.79 69.63 22.11
N ALA A 133 15.81 69.57 23.44
CA ALA A 133 15.60 68.32 24.18
C ALA A 133 14.27 67.66 23.80
N LYS A 134 13.17 68.44 23.75
CA LYS A 134 11.85 67.94 23.31
C LYS A 134 11.85 67.44 21.87
N VAL A 135 12.57 68.10 20.98
CA VAL A 135 12.74 67.63 19.59
C VAL A 135 13.50 66.32 19.56
N ASN A 136 14.61 66.20 20.29
CA ASN A 136 15.36 64.95 20.37
C ASN A 136 14.50 63.80 20.94
N ASP A 137 13.72 64.05 21.98
CA ASP A 137 12.78 63.07 22.53
C ASP A 137 11.73 62.63 21.48
N SER A 138 11.23 63.58 20.68
CA SER A 138 10.28 63.30 19.60
C SER A 138 10.92 62.47 18.48
N LEU A 139 12.16 62.79 18.07
CA LEU A 139 12.90 62.04 17.06
C LEU A 139 13.20 60.61 17.54
N ILE A 140 13.56 60.43 18.81
CA ILE A 140 13.76 59.10 19.42
C ILE A 140 12.45 58.31 19.45
N ALA A 141 11.34 58.95 19.83
CA ALA A 141 10.03 58.32 19.87
C ALA A 141 9.53 57.91 18.47
N ASP A 142 9.79 58.73 17.45
CA ASP A 142 9.47 58.40 16.06
C ASP A 142 10.33 57.24 15.54
N ALA A 143 11.64 57.24 15.82
CA ALA A 143 12.53 56.12 15.49
C ALA A 143 12.07 54.80 16.15
N ALA A 144 11.70 54.85 17.44
CA ALA A 144 11.15 53.71 18.16
C ALA A 144 9.84 53.22 17.52
N ARG A 145 8.92 54.12 17.16
CA ARG A 145 7.67 53.78 16.48
C ARG A 145 7.92 53.08 15.13
N ILE A 146 8.88 53.56 14.35
CA ILE A 146 9.27 52.92 13.08
C ILE A 146 9.80 51.51 13.34
N SER A 147 10.69 51.35 14.33
CA SER A 147 11.23 50.05 14.74
C SER A 147 10.13 49.08 15.18
N ASP A 148 9.16 49.53 15.99
CA ASP A 148 8.05 48.70 16.47
C ASP A 148 7.15 48.24 15.32
N VAL A 149 6.83 49.12 14.36
CA VAL A 149 6.04 48.77 13.18
C VAL A 149 6.77 47.75 12.30
N LEU A 150 8.09 47.93 12.08
CA LEU A 150 8.91 46.97 11.33
C LEU A 150 8.96 45.61 12.04
N THR A 151 9.11 45.61 13.36
CA THR A 151 9.16 44.39 14.18
C THR A 151 7.82 43.66 14.19
N ALA A 152 6.71 44.38 14.32
CA ALA A 152 5.36 43.80 14.25
C ALA A 152 5.08 43.16 12.89
N ARG A 153 5.50 43.80 11.79
CA ARG A 153 5.42 43.23 10.44
C ARG A 153 6.30 41.99 10.29
N ALA A 154 7.52 42.02 10.83
CA ALA A 154 8.42 40.87 10.84
C ALA A 154 7.78 39.67 11.55
N ASN A 155 7.27 39.88 12.77
CA ASN A 155 6.64 38.84 13.57
C ASN A 155 5.37 38.28 12.91
N SER A 156 4.57 39.13 12.28
CA SER A 156 3.38 38.70 11.53
C SER A 156 3.77 37.84 10.31
N ALA A 157 4.83 38.21 9.58
CA ALA A 157 5.34 37.41 8.48
C ALA A 157 5.91 36.06 8.95
N ILE A 158 6.70 36.06 10.03
CA ILE A 158 7.30 34.85 10.61
C ILE A 158 6.19 33.89 11.11
N SER A 159 5.20 34.39 11.83
CA SER A 159 4.07 33.58 12.32
C SER A 159 3.23 33.01 11.17
N GLY A 160 2.99 33.79 10.10
CA GLY A 160 2.30 33.30 8.91
C GLY A 160 3.06 32.16 8.20
N VAL A 161 4.36 32.32 7.98
CA VAL A 161 5.21 31.29 7.33
C VAL A 161 5.32 30.02 8.18
N THR A 162 5.49 30.17 9.49
CA THR A 162 5.56 29.02 10.42
C THR A 162 4.24 28.27 10.50
N ALA A 163 3.10 28.96 10.56
CA ALA A 163 1.77 28.35 10.53
C ALA A 163 1.52 27.61 9.20
N ALA A 164 1.88 28.20 8.06
CA ALA A 164 1.75 27.56 6.75
C ALA A 164 2.60 26.28 6.63
N THR A 165 3.84 26.34 7.11
CA THR A 165 4.74 25.16 7.13
C THR A 165 4.19 24.06 8.03
N ALA A 166 3.72 24.40 9.24
CA ALA A 166 3.14 23.44 10.17
C ALA A 166 1.87 22.78 9.59
N ALA A 167 0.98 23.57 8.98
CA ALA A 167 -0.20 23.04 8.30
C ALA A 167 0.17 22.11 7.13
N GLY A 168 1.17 22.49 6.32
CA GLY A 168 1.67 21.66 5.23
C GLY A 168 2.21 20.31 5.70
N LEU A 169 2.95 20.28 6.81
CA LEU A 169 3.44 19.05 7.43
C LEU A 169 2.32 18.17 7.98
N LEU A 170 1.30 18.76 8.60
CA LEU A 170 0.15 18.00 9.10
C LEU A 170 -0.65 17.38 7.96
N VAL A 171 -0.88 18.13 6.87
CA VAL A 171 -1.59 17.65 5.69
C VAL A 171 -0.81 16.53 4.99
N SER A 172 0.51 16.70 4.82
CA SER A 172 1.35 15.66 4.19
C SER A 172 1.40 14.38 5.03
N LEU A 173 1.51 14.50 6.36
CA LEU A 173 1.45 13.35 7.27
C LEU A 173 0.09 12.65 7.24
N ALA A 174 -1.01 13.42 7.27
CA ALA A 174 -2.36 12.88 7.19
C ALA A 174 -2.60 12.14 5.86
N LEU A 175 -2.15 12.72 4.73
CA LEU A 175 -2.22 12.08 3.42
C LEU A 175 -1.37 10.82 3.36
N ALA A 176 -0.14 10.84 3.89
CA ALA A 176 0.73 9.68 3.92
C ALA A 176 0.11 8.53 4.75
N LEU A 177 -0.46 8.84 5.91
CA LEU A 177 -1.15 7.87 6.75
C LEU A 177 -2.41 7.32 6.07
N TRP A 178 -3.20 8.18 5.43
CA TRP A 178 -4.41 7.77 4.73
C TRP A 178 -4.11 6.88 3.52
N ILE A 179 -3.14 7.27 2.68
CA ILE A 179 -2.69 6.46 1.53
C ILE A 179 -2.07 5.14 2.00
N GLY A 180 -1.20 5.17 3.02
CA GLY A 180 -0.55 3.97 3.54
C GLY A 180 -1.56 2.96 4.10
N THR A 181 -2.49 3.41 4.93
CA THR A 181 -3.44 2.53 5.62
C THR A 181 -4.62 2.13 4.73
N ALA A 182 -5.34 3.09 4.17
CA ALA A 182 -6.55 2.85 3.39
C ALA A 182 -6.26 2.57 1.91
N GLY A 183 -5.20 3.17 1.36
CA GLY A 183 -4.82 2.98 -0.04
C GLY A 183 -4.11 1.66 -0.30
N LEU A 184 -3.24 1.20 0.61
CA LEU A 184 -2.32 0.08 0.37
C LEU A 184 -2.45 -1.06 1.38
N SER A 185 -2.15 -0.82 2.67
CA SER A 185 -2.03 -1.90 3.66
C SER A 185 -3.32 -2.68 3.88
N ARG A 186 -4.47 -2.01 3.97
CA ARG A 186 -5.76 -2.66 4.20
C ARG A 186 -6.20 -3.55 3.03
N PRO A 187 -6.25 -3.08 1.77
CA PRO A 187 -6.59 -3.94 0.62
C PRO A 187 -5.67 -5.14 0.45
N ILE A 188 -4.36 -4.99 0.68
CA ILE A 188 -3.41 -6.10 0.61
C ILE A 188 -3.72 -7.14 1.69
N SER A 189 -4.03 -6.69 2.91
CA SER A 189 -4.40 -7.59 4.00
C SER A 189 -5.72 -8.32 3.72
N GLU A 190 -6.70 -7.64 3.13
CA GLU A 190 -7.98 -8.24 2.73
C GLU A 190 -7.78 -9.31 1.64
N LEU A 191 -7.01 -9.01 0.60
CA LEU A 191 -6.66 -9.98 -0.45
C LEU A 191 -5.87 -11.18 0.09
N LYS A 192 -4.98 -10.96 1.07
CA LYS A 192 -4.29 -12.05 1.79
C LYS A 192 -5.30 -12.99 2.46
N THR A 193 -6.28 -12.45 3.20
CA THR A 193 -7.30 -13.26 3.87
C THR A 193 -8.15 -14.06 2.88
N VAL A 194 -8.48 -13.47 1.73
CA VAL A 194 -9.17 -14.17 0.64
C VAL A 194 -8.33 -15.31 0.09
N MET A 195 -7.06 -15.07 -0.19
CA MET A 195 -6.14 -16.11 -0.67
C MET A 195 -6.01 -17.28 0.30
N GLU A 196 -5.92 -17.00 1.60
CA GLU A 196 -5.92 -18.05 2.63
C GLU A 196 -7.22 -18.84 2.66
N ALA A 197 -8.38 -18.21 2.42
CA ALA A 197 -9.66 -18.89 2.33
C ALA A 197 -9.77 -19.78 1.09
N LEU A 198 -9.31 -19.30 -0.07
CA LEU A 198 -9.27 -20.09 -1.31
C LEU A 198 -8.35 -21.32 -1.16
N ALA A 199 -7.20 -21.16 -0.50
CA ALA A 199 -6.29 -22.28 -0.22
C ALA A 199 -6.93 -23.37 0.66
N ARG A 200 -7.89 -23.00 1.51
CA ARG A 200 -8.71 -23.92 2.33
C ARG A 200 -9.95 -24.45 1.59
N LYS A 201 -10.03 -24.28 0.26
CA LYS A 201 -11.19 -24.62 -0.60
C LYS A 201 -12.49 -23.91 -0.20
N ASN A 202 -12.42 -22.79 0.54
CA ASN A 202 -13.60 -21.97 0.79
C ASN A 202 -13.79 -20.96 -0.35
N PHE A 203 -14.56 -21.37 -1.36
CA PHE A 203 -14.86 -20.54 -2.52
C PHE A 203 -16.11 -19.65 -2.36
N ALA A 204 -16.75 -19.64 -1.19
CA ALA A 204 -17.90 -18.77 -0.93
C ALA A 204 -17.51 -17.33 -0.56
N ILE A 205 -16.22 -17.07 -0.29
CA ILE A 205 -15.73 -15.74 0.07
C ILE A 205 -15.80 -14.78 -1.12
N GLU A 206 -16.19 -13.53 -0.86
CA GLU A 206 -16.15 -12.45 -1.85
C GLU A 206 -14.75 -11.85 -1.94
N VAL A 207 -14.32 -11.50 -3.15
CA VAL A 207 -13.04 -10.84 -3.37
C VAL A 207 -13.28 -9.33 -3.34
N PRO A 208 -12.73 -8.59 -2.35
CA PRO A 208 -12.92 -7.15 -2.27
C PRO A 208 -12.09 -6.43 -3.33
N SER A 209 -12.38 -5.14 -3.55
CA SER A 209 -11.54 -4.24 -4.36
C SER A 209 -11.42 -4.58 -5.87
N ILE A 210 -12.33 -5.40 -6.43
CA ILE A 210 -12.33 -5.74 -7.87
C ILE A 210 -12.50 -4.51 -8.78
N ASP A 211 -13.30 -3.54 -8.35
CA ASP A 211 -13.61 -2.33 -9.13
C ASP A 211 -12.47 -1.29 -9.16
N ARG A 212 -11.39 -1.52 -8.40
CA ARG A 212 -10.23 -0.60 -8.39
C ARG A 212 -9.52 -0.60 -9.75
N ARG A 213 -9.02 0.58 -10.12
CA ARG A 213 -8.34 0.83 -11.40
C ARG A 213 -6.81 0.92 -11.27
N ASP A 214 -6.26 0.46 -10.16
CA ASP A 214 -4.84 0.40 -9.87
C ASP A 214 -4.34 -1.05 -9.85
N GLU A 215 -3.05 -1.23 -9.55
CA GLU A 215 -2.37 -2.53 -9.49
C GLU A 215 -3.00 -3.45 -8.43
N ILE A 216 -3.55 -2.88 -7.36
CA ILE A 216 -4.28 -3.64 -6.33
C ILE A 216 -5.59 -4.20 -6.91
N GLY A 217 -6.27 -3.45 -7.76
CA GLY A 217 -7.42 -3.93 -8.52
C GLY A 217 -7.08 -5.05 -9.51
N ASP A 218 -5.93 -4.96 -10.18
CA ASP A 218 -5.45 -6.04 -11.06
C ASP A 218 -5.17 -7.33 -10.28
N MET A 219 -4.57 -7.21 -9.09
CA MET A 219 -4.41 -8.34 -8.19
C MET A 219 -5.76 -8.93 -7.77
N ALA A 220 -6.73 -8.09 -7.36
CA ALA A 220 -8.07 -8.54 -6.97
C ALA A 220 -8.80 -9.28 -8.10
N ARG A 221 -8.76 -8.77 -9.33
CA ARG A 221 -9.33 -9.47 -10.50
C ARG A 221 -8.66 -10.82 -10.75
N THR A 222 -7.35 -10.90 -10.56
CA THR A 222 -6.61 -12.16 -10.69
C THR A 222 -7.04 -13.17 -9.62
N VAL A 223 -7.25 -12.71 -8.37
CA VAL A 223 -7.79 -13.53 -7.28
C VAL A 223 -9.18 -14.09 -7.63
N GLU A 224 -10.04 -13.28 -8.24
CA GLU A 224 -11.37 -13.72 -8.67
C GLU A 224 -11.30 -14.83 -9.72
N VAL A 225 -10.37 -14.74 -10.68
CA VAL A 225 -10.13 -15.81 -11.67
C VAL A 225 -9.68 -17.12 -10.99
N PHE A 226 -8.84 -17.04 -9.95
CA PHE A 226 -8.46 -18.22 -9.18
C PHE A 226 -9.64 -18.85 -8.44
N LYS A 227 -10.50 -18.02 -7.82
CA LYS A 227 -11.74 -18.48 -7.18
C LYS A 227 -12.67 -19.16 -8.18
N SER A 228 -12.92 -18.55 -9.33
CA SER A 228 -13.81 -19.12 -10.36
C SER A 228 -13.26 -20.43 -10.91
N SER A 229 -11.94 -20.52 -11.11
CA SER A 229 -11.28 -21.74 -11.57
C SER A 229 -11.36 -22.86 -10.53
N GLY A 230 -11.16 -22.53 -9.25
CA GLY A 230 -11.29 -23.49 -8.14
C GLY A 230 -12.72 -24.05 -8.02
N LEU A 231 -13.74 -23.19 -8.15
CA LEU A 231 -15.15 -23.61 -8.21
C LEU A 231 -15.44 -24.55 -9.38
N ALA A 232 -14.90 -24.25 -10.56
CA ALA A 232 -15.06 -25.10 -11.74
C ALA A 232 -14.44 -26.49 -11.52
N VAL A 233 -13.24 -26.56 -10.92
CA VAL A 233 -12.58 -27.83 -10.59
C VAL A 233 -13.37 -28.64 -9.56
N GLU A 234 -13.88 -28.00 -8.50
CA GLU A 234 -14.71 -28.68 -7.49
C GLU A 234 -15.99 -29.25 -8.11
N ARG A 235 -16.66 -28.46 -8.97
CA ARG A 235 -17.83 -28.90 -9.72
C ARG A 235 -17.53 -30.09 -10.63
N MET A 236 -16.49 -30.02 -11.46
CA MET A 236 -16.08 -31.12 -12.34
C MET A 236 -15.72 -32.37 -11.54
N THR A 237 -15.08 -32.22 -10.38
CA THR A 237 -14.76 -33.35 -9.50
C THR A 237 -16.02 -34.01 -8.96
N SER A 238 -17.02 -33.22 -8.54
CA SER A 238 -18.31 -33.75 -8.08
C SER A 238 -19.09 -34.46 -9.19
N GLU A 239 -19.08 -33.91 -10.41
CA GLU A 239 -19.75 -34.48 -11.59
C GLU A 239 -19.06 -35.78 -12.03
N GLN A 240 -17.73 -35.83 -11.98
CA GLN A 240 -16.95 -37.05 -12.25
C GLN A 240 -17.25 -38.13 -11.21
N GLN A 241 -17.24 -37.82 -9.91
CA GLN A 241 -17.59 -38.79 -8.86
C GLN A 241 -19.02 -39.32 -9.02
N ALA A 242 -19.98 -38.46 -9.39
CA ALA A 242 -21.35 -38.89 -9.65
C ALA A 242 -21.42 -39.83 -10.87
N THR A 243 -20.67 -39.52 -11.93
CA THR A 243 -20.59 -40.35 -13.15
C THR A 243 -19.94 -41.69 -12.86
N GLU A 244 -18.81 -41.72 -12.15
CA GLU A 244 -18.14 -42.96 -11.74
C GLU A 244 -19.05 -43.85 -10.90
N ARG A 245 -19.77 -43.27 -9.93
CA ARG A 245 -20.76 -44.01 -9.14
C ARG A 245 -21.87 -44.59 -10.02
N ARG A 246 -22.38 -43.83 -11.00
CA ARG A 246 -23.40 -44.30 -11.94
C ARG A 246 -22.86 -45.44 -12.82
N THR A 247 -21.70 -45.26 -13.44
CA THR A 247 -21.06 -46.29 -14.29
C THR A 247 -20.72 -47.55 -13.49
N ALA A 248 -20.26 -47.43 -12.25
CA ALA A 248 -20.01 -48.57 -11.38
C ALA A 248 -21.31 -49.33 -11.05
N ALA A 249 -22.41 -48.61 -10.79
CA ALA A 249 -23.71 -49.21 -10.57
C ALA A 249 -24.25 -49.92 -11.84
N GLU A 250 -24.11 -49.29 -13.01
CA GLU A 250 -24.48 -49.87 -14.31
C GLU A 250 -23.69 -51.15 -14.61
N ARG A 251 -22.36 -51.12 -14.47
CA ARG A 251 -21.50 -52.30 -14.64
C ARG A 251 -21.86 -53.43 -13.68
N LYS A 252 -22.17 -53.10 -12.42
CA LYS A 252 -22.60 -54.10 -11.44
C LYS A 252 -23.93 -54.73 -11.86
N ALA A 253 -24.89 -53.94 -12.33
CA ALA A 253 -26.18 -54.44 -12.81
C ALA A 253 -26.00 -55.32 -14.05
N GLU A 254 -25.15 -54.94 -14.99
CA GLU A 254 -24.87 -55.71 -16.20
C GLU A 254 -24.16 -57.04 -15.87
N MET A 255 -23.18 -57.04 -14.96
CA MET A 255 -22.53 -58.26 -14.48
C MET A 255 -23.52 -59.22 -13.82
N LEU A 256 -24.46 -58.71 -13.02
CA LEU A 256 -25.50 -59.53 -12.40
C LEU A 256 -26.44 -60.14 -13.47
N ARG A 257 -26.78 -59.38 -14.51
CA ARG A 257 -27.58 -59.87 -15.63
C ARG A 257 -26.85 -60.97 -16.41
N LEU A 258 -25.58 -60.74 -16.76
CA LEU A 258 -24.72 -61.73 -17.42
C LEU A 258 -24.58 -63.02 -16.60
N ALA A 259 -24.41 -62.91 -15.28
CA ALA A 259 -24.34 -64.07 -14.40
C ALA A 259 -25.68 -64.84 -14.39
N SER A 260 -26.82 -64.14 -14.34
CA SER A 260 -28.15 -64.76 -14.39
C SER A 260 -28.43 -65.44 -15.74
N ASP A 261 -28.05 -64.81 -16.86
CA ASP A 261 -28.20 -65.40 -18.19
C ASP A 261 -27.32 -66.64 -18.35
N PHE A 262 -26.09 -66.60 -17.84
CA PHE A 262 -25.18 -67.74 -17.83
C PHE A 262 -25.72 -68.89 -16.98
N GLU A 263 -26.23 -68.60 -15.78
CA GLU A 263 -26.86 -69.60 -14.90
C GLU A 263 -28.06 -70.26 -15.59
N GLY A 264 -28.91 -69.48 -16.26
CA GLY A 264 -30.03 -69.99 -17.05
C GLY A 264 -29.59 -70.89 -18.21
N ALA A 265 -28.63 -70.45 -19.02
CA ALA A 265 -28.13 -71.22 -20.15
C ALA A 265 -27.42 -72.52 -19.72
N VAL A 266 -26.63 -72.49 -18.65
CA VAL A 266 -26.00 -73.69 -18.09
C VAL A 266 -27.07 -74.63 -17.52
N GLY A 267 -28.11 -74.10 -16.88
CA GLY A 267 -29.26 -74.88 -16.42
C GLY A 267 -29.93 -75.66 -17.56
N GLU A 268 -30.21 -74.99 -18.68
CA GLU A 268 -30.81 -75.61 -19.88
C GLU A 268 -29.91 -76.70 -20.49
N ILE A 269 -28.60 -76.46 -20.56
CA ILE A 269 -27.63 -77.45 -21.05
C ILE A 269 -27.60 -78.68 -20.12
N ILE A 270 -27.58 -78.48 -18.79
CA ILE A 270 -27.59 -79.58 -17.82
C ILE A 270 -28.89 -80.39 -17.94
N GLU A 271 -30.04 -79.72 -18.10
CA GLU A 271 -31.33 -80.39 -18.32
C GLU A 271 -31.32 -81.24 -19.60
N THR A 272 -30.81 -80.68 -20.70
CA THR A 272 -30.67 -81.37 -21.99
C THR A 272 -29.74 -82.59 -21.89
N VAL A 273 -28.59 -82.44 -21.24
CA VAL A 273 -27.62 -83.54 -21.03
C VAL A 273 -28.23 -84.61 -20.13
N SER A 274 -28.93 -84.23 -19.06
CA SER A 274 -29.61 -85.18 -18.18
C SER A 274 -30.66 -86.00 -18.94
N ALA A 275 -31.47 -85.35 -19.78
CA ALA A 275 -32.45 -86.02 -20.62
C ALA A 275 -31.79 -87.01 -21.61
N ALA A 276 -30.72 -86.59 -22.28
CA ALA A 276 -29.96 -87.44 -23.19
C ALA A 276 -29.31 -88.63 -22.48
N SER A 277 -28.81 -88.45 -21.25
CA SER A 277 -28.28 -89.54 -20.43
C SER A 277 -29.35 -90.55 -20.03
N THR A 278 -30.55 -90.10 -19.65
CA THR A 278 -31.70 -90.98 -19.37
C THR A 278 -32.13 -91.77 -20.60
N GLU A 279 -32.10 -91.16 -21.79
CA GLU A 279 -32.42 -91.85 -23.05
C GLU A 279 -31.34 -92.90 -23.42
N LEU A 280 -30.06 -92.59 -23.18
CA LEU A 280 -28.94 -93.52 -23.32
C LEU A 280 -29.05 -94.71 -22.36
N GLU A 281 -29.43 -94.47 -21.11
CA GLU A 281 -29.67 -95.51 -20.09
C GLU A 281 -30.79 -96.46 -20.55
N ALA A 282 -31.93 -95.93 -21.00
CA ALA A 282 -33.04 -96.72 -21.53
C ALA A 282 -32.64 -97.55 -22.76
N SER A 283 -31.80 -96.98 -23.64
CA SER A 283 -31.27 -97.68 -24.82
C SER A 283 -30.33 -98.81 -24.43
N ALA A 284 -29.46 -98.59 -23.44
CA ALA A 284 -28.55 -99.60 -22.91
C ALA A 284 -29.30 -100.76 -22.25
N ASP A 285 -30.35 -100.49 -21.48
CA ASP A 285 -31.24 -101.51 -20.90
C ASP A 285 -31.92 -102.36 -21.98
N THR A 286 -32.41 -101.71 -23.05
CA THR A 286 -33.02 -102.40 -24.18
C THR A 286 -32.01 -103.31 -24.91
N LEU A 287 -30.78 -102.85 -25.09
CA LEU A 287 -29.71 -103.63 -25.68
C LEU A 287 -29.33 -104.83 -24.81
N SER A 288 -29.23 -104.63 -23.49
CA SER A 288 -28.97 -105.69 -22.51
C SER A 288 -30.05 -106.76 -22.53
N ALA A 289 -31.33 -106.35 -22.54
CA ALA A 289 -32.47 -107.26 -22.67
C ALA A 289 -32.45 -108.03 -24.00
N THR A 290 -32.07 -107.37 -25.10
CA THR A 290 -31.93 -108.00 -26.42
C THR A 290 -30.79 -109.03 -26.43
N ALA A 291 -29.64 -108.71 -25.84
CA ALA A 291 -28.52 -109.62 -25.72
C ALA A 291 -28.89 -110.87 -24.87
N ALA A 292 -29.59 -110.69 -23.76
CA ALA A 292 -30.08 -111.79 -22.94
C ALA A 292 -31.06 -112.70 -23.71
N ARG A 293 -31.97 -112.10 -24.48
CA ARG A 293 -32.92 -112.84 -25.33
C ARG A 293 -32.23 -113.59 -26.47
N ALA A 294 -31.19 -112.99 -27.07
CA ALA A 294 -30.35 -113.65 -28.08
C ALA A 294 -29.59 -114.84 -27.50
N GLN A 295 -29.04 -114.71 -26.28
CA GLN A 295 -28.39 -115.80 -25.54
C GLN A 295 -29.36 -116.97 -25.32
N GLN A 296 -30.57 -116.71 -24.81
CA GLN A 296 -31.59 -117.73 -24.57
C GLN A 296 -32.01 -118.44 -25.87
N THR A 297 -32.22 -117.68 -26.95
CA THR A 297 -32.58 -118.24 -28.26
C THR A 297 -31.45 -119.12 -28.80
N THR A 298 -30.19 -118.70 -28.63
CA THR A 298 -29.02 -119.47 -29.03
C THR A 298 -28.92 -120.80 -28.26
N SER A 299 -29.22 -120.80 -26.95
CA SER A 299 -29.29 -122.03 -26.15
C SER A 299 -30.43 -122.96 -26.60
N LEU A 300 -31.61 -122.42 -26.95
CA LEU A 300 -32.71 -123.22 -27.51
C LEU A 300 -32.34 -123.85 -28.86
N VAL A 301 -31.69 -123.08 -29.73
CA VAL A 301 -31.22 -123.58 -31.03
C VAL A 301 -30.16 -124.67 -30.84
N ALA A 302 -29.24 -124.52 -29.89
CA ALA A 302 -28.25 -125.54 -29.56
C ALA A 302 -28.92 -126.85 -29.09
N ALA A 303 -29.89 -126.77 -28.17
CA ALA A 303 -30.64 -127.94 -27.71
C ALA A 303 -31.42 -128.63 -28.84
N ALA A 304 -32.10 -127.86 -29.70
CA ALA A 304 -32.80 -128.40 -30.86
C ALA A 304 -31.83 -129.05 -31.88
N SER A 305 -30.62 -128.51 -32.02
CA SER A 305 -29.57 -129.06 -32.88
C SER A 305 -29.02 -130.37 -32.30
N GLU A 306 -28.82 -130.47 -30.98
CA GLU A 306 -28.45 -131.71 -30.30
C GLU A 306 -29.53 -132.79 -30.45
N GLU A 307 -30.81 -132.44 -30.30
CA GLU A 307 -31.93 -133.35 -30.52
C GLU A 307 -32.00 -133.82 -31.98
N ALA A 308 -31.82 -132.92 -32.94
CA ALA A 308 -31.75 -133.28 -34.36
C ALA A 308 -30.58 -134.23 -34.65
N SER A 309 -29.39 -133.98 -34.09
CA SER A 309 -28.25 -134.89 -34.20
C SER A 309 -28.52 -136.26 -33.60
N ALA A 310 -29.18 -136.33 -32.44
CA ALA A 310 -29.58 -137.60 -31.83
C ALA A 310 -30.57 -138.37 -32.72
N ASN A 311 -31.55 -137.70 -33.30
CA ASN A 311 -32.49 -138.30 -34.26
C ASN A 311 -31.77 -138.83 -35.51
N VAL A 312 -30.82 -138.07 -36.06
CA VAL A 312 -29.99 -138.52 -37.19
C VAL A 312 -29.17 -139.77 -36.80
N GLN A 313 -28.62 -139.82 -35.58
CA GLN A 313 -27.91 -140.99 -35.08
C GLN A 313 -28.83 -142.21 -34.93
N SER A 314 -30.05 -142.02 -34.42
CA SER A 314 -31.06 -143.08 -34.33
C SER A 314 -31.48 -143.59 -35.72
N VAL A 315 -31.66 -142.71 -36.70
CA VAL A 315 -31.94 -143.10 -38.09
C VAL A 315 -30.76 -143.88 -38.68
N ALA A 316 -29.52 -143.47 -38.42
CA ALA A 316 -28.33 -144.20 -38.84
C ALA A 316 -28.31 -145.62 -38.26
N SER A 317 -28.52 -145.78 -36.95
CA SER A 317 -28.61 -147.10 -36.30
C SER A 317 -29.77 -147.95 -36.83
N ALA A 318 -30.95 -147.36 -37.08
CA ALA A 318 -32.07 -148.08 -37.70
C ALA A 318 -31.75 -148.52 -39.14
N THR A 319 -30.99 -147.72 -39.89
CA THR A 319 -30.53 -148.06 -41.25
C THR A 319 -29.49 -149.19 -41.22
N GLU A 320 -28.61 -149.22 -40.22
CA GLU A 320 -27.67 -150.34 -39.98
C GLU A 320 -28.40 -151.64 -39.61
N GLU A 321 -29.39 -151.57 -38.73
CA GLU A 321 -30.29 -152.70 -38.39
C GLU A 321 -31.05 -153.21 -39.63
N MET A 322 -31.60 -152.30 -40.45
CA MET A 322 -32.22 -152.68 -41.72
C MET A 322 -31.24 -153.35 -42.68
N ALA A 323 -30.01 -152.85 -42.81
CA ALA A 323 -28.98 -153.47 -43.66
C ALA A 323 -28.61 -154.88 -43.16
N SER A 324 -28.52 -155.08 -41.84
CA SER A 324 -28.35 -156.38 -41.22
C SER A 324 -29.52 -157.33 -41.53
N SER A 325 -30.76 -156.85 -41.38
CA SER A 325 -31.98 -157.61 -41.69
C SER A 325 -32.05 -158.00 -43.17
N VAL A 326 -31.69 -157.10 -44.10
CA VAL A 326 -31.60 -157.39 -45.55
C VAL A 326 -30.55 -158.47 -45.83
N ASN A 327 -29.38 -158.41 -45.19
CA ASN A 327 -28.35 -159.44 -45.33
C ASN A 327 -28.82 -160.80 -44.80
N GLU A 328 -29.54 -160.84 -43.67
CA GLU A 328 -30.09 -162.07 -43.09
C GLU A 328 -31.24 -162.66 -43.94
N ILE A 329 -32.11 -161.82 -44.51
CA ILE A 329 -33.10 -162.24 -45.51
C ILE A 329 -32.39 -162.84 -46.73
N SER A 330 -31.33 -162.19 -47.23
CA SER A 330 -30.50 -162.71 -48.31
C SER A 330 -29.92 -164.10 -47.97
N ARG A 331 -29.48 -164.30 -46.73
CA ARG A 331 -28.97 -165.59 -46.23
C ARG A 331 -30.07 -166.66 -46.17
N GLN A 332 -31.24 -166.34 -45.60
CA GLN A 332 -32.39 -167.27 -45.54
C GLN A 332 -32.92 -167.66 -46.93
N VAL A 333 -32.91 -166.73 -47.88
CA VAL A 333 -33.28 -166.99 -49.28
C VAL A 333 -32.30 -167.95 -49.95
N GLN A 334 -30.98 -167.77 -49.73
CA GLN A 334 -29.97 -168.72 -50.24
C GLN A 334 -30.05 -170.09 -49.58
N GLU A 335 -30.28 -170.17 -48.26
CA GLU A 335 -30.47 -171.44 -47.54
C GLU A 335 -31.70 -172.20 -48.06
N SER A 336 -32.82 -171.49 -48.29
CA SER A 336 -34.05 -172.06 -48.87
C SER A 336 -33.84 -172.58 -50.29
N SER A 337 -33.00 -171.88 -51.09
CA SER A 337 -32.61 -172.33 -52.43
C SER A 337 -31.75 -173.60 -52.41
N ARG A 338 -30.98 -173.84 -51.34
CA ARG A 338 -30.10 -175.01 -51.21
C ARG A 338 -30.84 -176.28 -50.79
N ILE A 339 -31.91 -176.15 -50.01
CA ILE A 339 -32.74 -177.30 -49.57
C ILE A 339 -33.61 -177.84 -50.70
N ALA A 340 -33.84 -177.06 -51.77
CA ALA A 340 -34.71 -177.42 -52.89
C ALA A 340 -34.02 -178.14 -54.07
N GLN A 341 -32.75 -178.55 -53.95
CA GLN A 341 -32.00 -179.36 -54.93
C GLN A 341 -31.54 -180.68 -54.31
#